data_AF-A0A2E7VIS4-F1
#
_entry.id   AF-A0A2E7VIS4-F1
#
_cell.length_a   1.000
_cell.length_b   1.000
_cell.length_c   1.000
_cell.angle_alpha   90.00
_cell.angle_beta   90.00
_cell.angle_gamma   90.00
#
_symmetry.space_group_name_H-M   'P 1'
#
loop_
_entity.id
_entity.type
_entity.pdbx_description
1 polymer ?
#
loop_
_entity_poly.entity_id
_entity_poly.type
_entity_poly.pdbx_seq_one_letter_code
_entity_poly.pdbx_strand_id
1 'polypeptide(L)'
;MNESRARPSLLRTAGKVMLPFTAVIFGVAALSGVQPEGTLVRFANAMLTSFTLFSFMLLLTLFVYGDARKRPFAPLLGMGLSVGLGFALTVFFLSQGELLMEDNGSVRAQALSNIIRFGTTVLGFGLATVVVAGTLFASIMNGPSRTIHFEEE
;
A
#
# COMPACT_ATOMS: atom_id res chain seq x y z
N MET A 1 -27.14 -41.86 -15.01
CA MET A 1 -27.62 -40.96 -13.94
C MET A 1 -26.89 -39.63 -14.10
N ASN A 2 -27.63 -38.55 -14.35
CA ASN A 2 -27.11 -37.26 -14.77
C ASN A 2 -26.69 -36.44 -13.53
N GLU A 3 -25.39 -36.43 -13.21
CA GLU A 3 -24.87 -35.56 -12.14
C GLU A 3 -24.85 -34.11 -12.63
N SER A 4 -25.96 -33.41 -12.41
CA SER A 4 -26.03 -31.96 -12.53
C SER A 4 -25.13 -31.34 -11.45
N ARG A 5 -23.84 -31.11 -11.77
CA ARG A 5 -22.93 -30.30 -10.95
C ARG A 5 -23.56 -28.93 -10.73
N ALA A 6 -24.13 -28.72 -9.54
CA ALA A 6 -24.68 -27.44 -9.13
C ALA A 6 -23.55 -26.40 -9.14
N ARG A 7 -23.49 -25.57 -10.20
CA ARG A 7 -22.57 -24.43 -10.24
C ARG A 7 -22.91 -23.53 -9.05
N PRO A 8 -21.98 -23.28 -8.11
CA PRO A 8 -22.24 -22.33 -7.05
C PRO A 8 -22.60 -20.99 -7.70
N SER A 9 -23.76 -20.44 -7.34
CA SER A 9 -24.19 -19.12 -7.80
C SER A 9 -23.06 -18.12 -7.53
N LEU A 10 -22.55 -17.47 -8.58
CA LEU A 10 -21.47 -16.47 -8.49
C LEU A 10 -21.77 -15.41 -7.41
N LEU A 11 -23.05 -15.08 -7.24
CA LEU A 11 -23.54 -14.17 -6.20
C LEU A 11 -23.24 -14.68 -4.78
N ARG A 12 -23.38 -15.99 -4.55
CA ARG A 12 -23.16 -16.62 -3.24
C ARG A 12 -21.67 -16.73 -2.90
N THR A 13 -20.83 -16.94 -3.91
CA THR A 13 -19.37 -16.94 -3.75
C THR A 13 -18.83 -15.52 -3.55
N ALA A 14 -19.28 -14.56 -4.37
CA ALA A 14 -18.94 -13.15 -4.23
C ALA A 14 -19.37 -12.61 -2.86
N GLY A 15 -20.59 -12.96 -2.40
CA GLY A 15 -21.08 -12.60 -1.08
C GLY A 15 -20.18 -13.10 0.05
N LYS A 16 -19.75 -14.37 0.02
CA LYS A 16 -18.85 -14.94 1.05
C LYS A 16 -17.47 -14.27 1.08
N VAL A 17 -16.98 -13.80 -0.07
CA VAL A 17 -15.70 -13.07 -0.14
C VAL A 17 -15.86 -11.64 0.33
N MET A 18 -16.93 -10.94 -0.04
CA MET A 18 -17.15 -9.52 0.29
C MET A 18 -17.60 -9.29 1.75
N LEU A 19 -18.27 -10.27 2.37
CA LEU A 19 -18.79 -10.17 3.74
C LEU A 19 -17.69 -9.91 4.80
N PRO A 20 -16.54 -10.61 4.82
CA PRO A 20 -15.48 -10.29 5.78
C PRO A 20 -14.87 -8.89 5.55
N PHE A 21 -14.71 -8.44 4.29
CA PHE A 21 -14.19 -7.08 4.02
C PHE A 21 -15.15 -6.00 4.51
N THR A 22 -16.43 -6.14 4.21
CA THR A 22 -17.47 -5.19 4.66
C THR A 22 -17.61 -5.19 6.18
N ALA A 23 -17.52 -6.35 6.83
CA ALA A 23 -17.51 -6.45 8.30
C ALA A 23 -16.31 -5.74 8.93
N VAL A 24 -15.11 -5.90 8.35
CA VAL A 24 -13.90 -5.20 8.81
C VAL A 24 -14.03 -3.69 8.61
N ILE A 25 -14.46 -3.23 7.43
CA ILE A 25 -14.66 -1.79 7.16
C ILE A 25 -15.66 -1.18 8.14
N PHE A 26 -16.79 -1.86 8.37
CA PHE A 26 -17.83 -1.37 9.27
C PHE A 26 -17.37 -1.40 10.73
N GLY A 27 -16.63 -2.44 11.15
CA GLY A 27 -16.01 -2.52 12.47
C GLY A 27 -15.00 -1.39 12.70
N VAL A 28 -14.14 -1.12 11.72
CA VAL A 28 -13.20 0.02 11.77
C VAL A 28 -13.98 1.33 11.84
N ALA A 29 -14.98 1.55 10.99
CA ALA A 29 -15.77 2.78 10.99
C ALA A 29 -16.49 3.02 12.33
N ALA A 30 -17.06 1.96 12.93
CA ALA A 30 -17.75 2.03 14.21
C ALA A 30 -16.80 2.31 15.38
N LEU A 31 -15.56 1.80 15.33
CA LEU A 31 -14.56 1.98 16.37
C LEU A 31 -13.73 3.26 16.23
N SER A 32 -13.61 3.81 15.02
CA SER A 32 -12.68 4.90 14.71
C SER A 32 -13.22 6.30 15.03
N GLY A 33 -14.51 6.45 15.37
CA GLY A 33 -15.11 7.76 15.66
C GLY A 33 -14.82 8.78 14.58
N VAL A 34 -15.19 8.46 13.32
CA VAL A 34 -14.79 9.23 12.12
C VAL A 34 -15.20 10.70 12.26
N GLN A 35 -14.22 11.56 12.55
CA GLN A 35 -14.37 13.01 12.51
C GLN A 35 -13.87 13.51 11.14
N PRO A 36 -14.73 14.13 10.33
CA PRO A 36 -14.33 14.62 9.00
C PRO A 36 -13.34 15.80 9.08
N GLU A 37 -13.32 16.51 10.19
CA GLU A 37 -12.47 17.66 10.42
C GLU A 37 -10.98 17.28 10.46
N GLY A 38 -10.15 17.97 9.67
CA GLY A 38 -8.71 17.69 9.57
C GLY A 38 -8.33 16.45 8.74
N THR A 39 -9.28 15.72 8.14
CA THR A 39 -8.98 14.51 7.34
C THR A 39 -8.11 14.82 6.13
N LEU A 40 -8.39 15.90 5.38
CA LEU A 40 -7.63 16.29 4.21
C LEU A 40 -6.19 16.70 4.57
N VAL A 41 -6.03 17.37 5.71
CA VAL A 41 -4.72 17.78 6.24
C VAL A 41 -3.89 16.54 6.60
N ARG A 42 -4.47 15.59 7.34
CA ARG A 42 -3.82 14.31 7.67
C ARG A 42 -3.46 13.51 6.42
N PHE A 43 -4.31 13.52 5.40
CA PHE A 43 -4.04 12.89 4.11
C PHE A 43 -2.88 13.55 3.36
N ALA A 44 -2.88 14.88 3.23
CA ALA A 44 -1.80 15.62 2.58
C ALA A 44 -0.47 15.41 3.31
N ASN A 45 -0.48 15.37 4.64
CA ASN A 45 0.68 15.10 5.48
C ASN A 45 1.24 13.69 5.24
N ALA A 46 0.36 12.68 5.17
CA ALA A 46 0.72 11.31 4.86
C ALA A 46 1.27 11.16 3.44
N MET A 47 0.67 11.84 2.46
CA MET A 47 1.11 11.85 1.06
C MET A 47 2.50 12.47 0.91
N LEU A 48 2.75 13.62 1.53
CA LEU A 48 4.03 14.32 1.46
C LEU A 48 5.16 13.52 2.13
N THR A 49 4.86 12.88 3.26
CA THR A 49 5.79 11.96 3.94
C THR A 49 6.10 10.75 3.06
N SER A 50 5.07 10.14 2.48
CA SER A 50 5.22 8.98 1.60
C SER A 50 6.07 9.32 0.38
N PHE A 51 5.78 10.45 -0.29
CA PHE A 51 6.55 10.95 -1.42
C PHE A 51 8.03 11.09 -1.07
N THR A 52 8.34 11.77 0.04
CA THR A 52 9.73 12.01 0.47
C THR A 52 10.48 10.70 0.74
N LEU A 53 9.86 9.76 1.45
CA LEU A 53 10.47 8.46 1.77
C LEU A 53 10.68 7.59 0.52
N PHE A 54 9.67 7.51 -0.35
CA PHE A 54 9.80 6.75 -1.59
C PHE A 54 10.83 7.36 -2.55
N SER A 55 10.88 8.68 -2.69
CA SER A 55 11.92 9.35 -3.47
C SER A 55 13.32 9.04 -2.93
N PHE A 56 13.48 8.99 -1.60
CA PHE A 56 14.76 8.61 -0.99
C PHE A 56 15.12 7.15 -1.26
N MET A 57 14.16 6.23 -1.15
CA MET A 57 14.37 4.81 -1.47
C MET A 57 14.75 4.58 -2.93
N LEU A 58 14.07 5.28 -3.85
CA LEU A 58 14.37 5.23 -5.29
C LEU A 58 15.74 5.82 -5.60
N LEU A 59 16.10 6.95 -4.97
CA LEU A 59 17.45 7.53 -5.05
C LEU A 59 18.50 6.52 -4.58
N LEU A 60 18.30 5.86 -3.44
CA LEU A 60 19.22 4.85 -2.91
C LEU A 60 19.35 3.66 -3.88
N THR A 61 18.22 3.19 -4.42
CA THR A 61 18.21 2.07 -5.37
C THR A 61 18.95 2.43 -6.64
N LEU A 62 18.72 3.63 -7.18
CA LEU A 62 19.45 4.14 -8.34
C LEU A 62 20.94 4.36 -8.02
N PHE A 63 21.26 4.84 -6.82
CA PHE A 63 22.63 5.02 -6.35
C PHE A 63 23.35 3.66 -6.23
N VAL A 64 22.73 2.63 -5.69
CA VAL A 64 23.31 1.28 -5.64
C VAL A 64 23.40 0.67 -7.05
N TYR A 65 22.31 0.71 -7.81
CA TYR A 65 22.20 0.03 -9.10
C TYR A 65 23.03 0.68 -10.20
N GLY A 66 23.04 2.00 -10.26
CA GLY A 66 23.80 2.67 -11.30
C GLY A 66 25.31 2.42 -11.15
N ASP A 67 25.84 2.04 -9.97
CA ASP A 67 27.32 1.99 -9.79
C ASP A 67 27.92 0.90 -10.65
N ALA A 68 27.10 -0.11 -10.89
CA ALA A 68 27.38 -1.25 -11.73
C ALA A 68 27.38 -0.91 -13.24
N ARG A 69 27.01 0.30 -13.68
CA ARG A 69 26.97 0.69 -15.11
C ARG A 69 27.68 2.03 -15.31
N LYS A 70 28.42 2.23 -16.41
CA LYS A 70 29.00 3.55 -16.80
C LYS A 70 27.86 4.59 -16.84
N ARG A 71 27.69 5.38 -15.77
CA ARG A 71 26.40 6.04 -15.45
C ARG A 71 26.14 7.32 -16.22
N PRO A 72 24.90 7.54 -16.71
CA PRO A 72 24.37 8.88 -16.89
C PRO A 72 24.08 9.50 -15.51
N PHE A 73 24.68 10.64 -15.19
CA PHE A 73 24.46 11.37 -13.93
C PHE A 73 23.06 12.00 -13.83
N ALA A 74 22.37 12.20 -14.96
CA ALA A 74 21.10 12.92 -15.04
C ALA A 74 19.97 12.34 -14.15
N PRO A 75 19.75 11.01 -14.05
CA PRO A 75 18.70 10.45 -13.19
C PRO A 75 18.99 10.62 -11.69
N LEU A 76 20.26 10.59 -11.26
CA LEU A 76 20.64 10.85 -9.87
C LEU A 76 20.35 12.30 -9.48
N LEU A 77 20.63 13.24 -10.39
CA LEU A 77 20.35 14.66 -10.20
C LEU A 77 18.85 14.93 -10.08
N GLY A 78 18.03 14.38 -10.99
CA GLY A 78 16.58 14.54 -10.96
C GLY A 78 15.93 13.93 -9.71
N MET A 79 16.38 12.74 -9.29
CA MET A 79 15.92 12.12 -8.05
C MET A 79 16.39 12.90 -6.81
N GLY A 80 17.63 13.39 -6.81
CA GLY A 80 18.17 14.21 -5.73
C GLY A 80 17.37 15.50 -5.54
N LEU A 81 17.02 16.17 -6.64
CA LEU A 81 16.13 17.34 -6.62
C LEU A 81 14.73 16.97 -6.12
N SER A 82 14.19 15.81 -6.51
CA SER A 82 12.88 15.35 -6.04
C SER A 82 12.86 15.08 -4.52
N VAL A 83 13.91 14.44 -3.99
CA VAL A 83 14.09 14.24 -2.54
C VAL A 83 14.23 15.58 -1.83
N GLY A 84 15.09 16.47 -2.35
CA GLY A 84 15.31 17.80 -1.77
C GLY A 84 14.04 18.63 -1.74
N LEU A 85 13.25 18.60 -2.81
CA LEU A 85 11.97 19.28 -2.90
C LEU A 85 10.95 18.70 -1.92
N GLY A 86 10.83 17.37 -1.82
CA GLY A 86 9.96 16.71 -0.83
C GLY A 86 10.32 17.08 0.61
N PHE A 87 11.61 17.07 0.93
CA PHE A 87 12.12 17.50 2.23
C PHE A 87 11.83 18.98 2.51
N ALA A 88 12.11 19.87 1.55
CA ALA A 88 11.87 21.30 1.68
C ALA A 88 10.38 21.61 1.88
N LEU A 89 9.49 20.98 1.10
CA LEU A 89 8.04 21.10 1.28
C LEU A 89 7.61 20.57 2.64
N THR A 90 8.15 19.44 3.09
CA THR A 90 7.84 18.89 4.42
C THR A 90 8.20 19.88 5.51
N VAL A 91 9.43 20.43 5.50
CA VAL A 91 9.86 21.45 6.46
C VAL A 91 9.02 22.73 6.36
N PHE A 92 8.74 23.19 5.15
CA PHE A 92 7.95 24.40 4.90
C PHE A 92 6.53 24.26 5.45
N PHE A 93 5.82 23.17 5.15
CA PHE A 93 4.45 23.00 5.64
C PHE A 93 4.40 22.69 7.14
N LEU A 94 5.39 22.01 7.70
CA LEU A 94 5.51 21.82 9.15
C LEU A 94 5.80 23.15 9.88
N SER A 95 6.47 24.10 9.25
CA SER A 95 6.75 25.41 9.85
C SER A 95 5.57 26.40 9.77
N GLN A 96 4.53 26.11 8.99
CA GLN A 96 3.29 26.91 8.93
C GLN A 96 2.35 26.68 10.13
N GLY A 97 2.77 25.93 11.15
CA GLY A 97 2.06 25.80 12.43
C GLY A 97 0.80 24.95 12.37
N GLU A 98 -0.25 25.42 11.70
CA GLU A 98 -1.58 24.79 11.70
C GLU A 98 -1.84 23.89 10.48
N LEU A 99 -1.16 24.16 9.35
CA LEU A 99 -1.54 23.59 8.06
C LEU A 99 -1.33 22.07 7.95
N LEU A 100 -0.53 21.48 8.85
CA LEU A 100 -0.31 20.03 8.95
C LEU A 100 -0.31 19.47 10.37
N MET A 101 -0.05 20.30 11.41
CA MET A 101 0.16 19.84 12.78
C MET A 101 -1.18 19.43 13.40
N GLU A 102 -1.49 18.12 13.38
CA GLU A 102 -2.33 17.51 14.42
C GLU A 102 -1.77 17.93 15.79
N ASP A 103 -2.62 18.01 16.81
CA ASP A 103 -2.46 18.48 18.21
C ASP A 103 -1.28 17.88 19.02
N ASN A 104 -0.15 17.64 18.37
CA ASN A 104 1.04 16.91 18.77
C ASN A 104 2.09 17.82 19.42
N GLY A 105 1.78 19.10 19.63
CA GLY A 105 2.60 20.08 20.37
C GLY A 105 3.98 20.42 19.78
N SER A 106 4.50 19.68 18.78
CA SER A 106 5.81 19.92 18.17
C SER A 106 5.97 19.30 16.77
N VAL A 107 6.72 20.00 15.92
CA VAL A 107 7.15 19.56 14.57
C VAL A 107 7.83 18.19 14.59
N ARG A 108 8.65 17.90 15.61
CA ARG A 108 9.38 16.61 15.72
C ARG A 108 8.43 15.45 16.00
N ALA A 109 7.46 15.66 16.89
CA ALA A 109 6.46 14.67 17.25
C ALA A 109 5.56 14.34 16.05
N GLN A 110 5.20 15.36 15.27
CA GLN A 110 4.43 15.19 14.05
C GLN A 110 5.20 14.42 12.97
N ALA A 111 6.48 14.75 12.74
CA ALA A 111 7.31 14.02 11.78
C ALA A 111 7.44 12.53 12.16
N LEU A 112 7.65 12.23 13.44
CA LEU A 112 7.71 10.86 13.94
C LEU A 112 6.37 10.13 13.76
N SER A 113 5.25 10.78 14.11
CA SER A 113 3.89 10.24 13.93
C SER A 113 3.61 9.89 12.47
N ASN A 114 3.99 10.77 11.54
CA ASN A 114 3.84 10.51 10.11
C ASN A 114 4.65 9.30 9.64
N ILE A 115 5.90 9.17 10.10
CA ILE A 115 6.78 8.03 9.76
C ILE A 115 6.19 6.72 10.29
N ILE A 116 5.72 6.71 11.54
CA ILE A 116 5.09 5.52 12.13
C ILE A 116 3.83 5.15 11.35
N ARG A 117 2.95 6.12 11.09
CA ARG A 117 1.70 5.88 10.33
C ARG A 117 1.98 5.36 8.92
N PHE A 118 2.98 5.93 8.24
CA PHE A 118 3.44 5.43 6.95
C PHE A 118 3.95 3.99 7.06
N GLY A 119 4.83 3.70 8.02
CA GLY A 119 5.39 2.37 8.24
C GLY A 119 4.31 1.32 8.50
N THR A 120 3.36 1.60 9.39
CA THR A 120 2.22 0.71 9.65
C THR A 120 1.35 0.50 8.41
N THR A 121 1.14 1.54 7.60
CA THR A 121 0.38 1.44 6.34
C THR A 121 1.10 0.56 5.31
N VAL A 122 2.41 0.73 5.15
CA VAL A 122 3.24 -0.09 4.26
C VAL A 122 3.24 -1.56 4.70
N LEU A 123 3.36 -1.82 6.00
CA LEU A 123 3.27 -3.19 6.54
C LEU A 123 1.90 -3.80 6.28
N GLY A 124 0.81 -3.06 6.52
CA GLY A 124 -0.55 -3.50 6.24
C GLY A 124 -0.75 -3.82 4.75
N PHE A 125 -0.27 -2.96 3.86
CA PHE A 125 -0.32 -3.18 2.42
C PHE A 125 0.53 -4.38 1.98
N GLY A 126 1.71 -4.56 2.58
CA GLY A 126 2.58 -5.71 2.34
C GLY A 126 1.91 -7.02 2.74
N LEU A 127 1.32 -7.08 3.93
CA LEU A 127 0.55 -8.24 4.39
C LEU A 127 -0.64 -8.53 3.47
N ALA A 128 -1.40 -7.50 3.08
CA ALA A 128 -2.50 -7.65 2.14
C ALA A 128 -2.02 -8.22 0.80
N THR A 129 -0.89 -7.74 0.29
CA THR A 129 -0.27 -8.25 -0.94
C THR A 129 0.11 -9.72 -0.82
N VAL A 130 0.74 -10.12 0.31
CA VAL A 130 1.10 -11.52 0.57
C VAL A 130 -0.14 -12.42 0.61
N VAL A 131 -1.21 -11.99 1.29
CA VAL A 131 -2.47 -12.77 1.37
C VAL A 131 -3.12 -12.89 -0.01
N VAL A 132 -3.23 -11.80 -0.76
CA VAL A 132 -3.84 -11.81 -2.10
C VAL A 132 -3.01 -12.66 -3.08
N ALA A 133 -1.69 -12.47 -3.10
CA ALA A 133 -0.81 -13.25 -3.96
C ALA A 133 -0.80 -14.74 -3.57
N GLY A 134 -0.76 -15.05 -2.26
CA GLY A 134 -0.79 -16.42 -1.75
C GLY A 134 -2.10 -17.14 -2.04
N THR A 135 -3.23 -16.46 -1.88
CA THR A 135 -4.56 -17.03 -2.22
C THR A 135 -4.71 -17.25 -3.72
N LEU A 136 -4.24 -16.30 -4.55
CA LEU A 136 -4.19 -16.47 -6.01
C LEU A 136 -3.33 -17.67 -6.40
N PHE A 137 -2.14 -17.77 -5.83
CA PHE A 137 -1.22 -18.88 -6.08
C PHE A 137 -1.85 -20.24 -5.71
N ALA A 138 -2.42 -20.34 -4.52
CA ALA A 138 -3.11 -21.56 -4.07
C ALA A 138 -4.30 -21.92 -4.97
N SER A 139 -5.05 -20.92 -5.47
CA SER A 139 -6.17 -21.15 -6.38
C SER A 139 -5.71 -21.69 -7.74
N ILE A 140 -4.56 -21.23 -8.25
CA ILE A 140 -4.00 -21.73 -9.52
C ILE A 140 -3.46 -23.15 -9.34
N MET A 141 -2.79 -23.43 -8.22
CA MET A 141 -2.17 -24.73 -7.96
C MET A 141 -3.15 -25.84 -7.60
N ASN A 142 -4.33 -25.52 -7.06
CA ASN A 142 -5.39 -26.49 -6.72
C ASN A 142 -6.27 -26.91 -7.92
N GLY A 143 -5.80 -26.75 -9.16
CA GLY A 143 -6.53 -27.21 -10.35
C GLY A 143 -6.75 -28.73 -10.35
N PRO A 144 -7.91 -29.24 -10.82
CA PRO A 144 -8.19 -30.67 -10.84
C PRO A 144 -7.17 -31.44 -11.68
N SER A 145 -6.70 -32.59 -11.18
CA SER A 145 -5.83 -33.50 -11.92
C SER A 145 -6.49 -33.85 -13.26
N ARG A 146 -5.85 -33.45 -14.37
CA ARG A 146 -6.24 -33.91 -15.70
C ARG A 146 -5.80 -35.36 -15.82
N THR A 147 -6.74 -36.29 -15.66
CA THR A 147 -6.55 -37.67 -16.13
C THR A 147 -6.44 -37.62 -17.66
N ILE A 148 -5.22 -37.77 -18.15
CA ILE A 148 -4.93 -37.93 -19.57
C ILE A 148 -5.41 -39.34 -19.92
N HIS A 149 -6.58 -39.45 -20.55
CA HIS A 149 -6.96 -40.71 -21.19
C HIS A 149 -6.12 -40.84 -22.45
N PHE A 150 -5.13 -41.73 -22.40
CA PHE A 150 -4.47 -42.21 -23.61
C PHE A 150 -5.49 -43.12 -24.31
N GLU A 151 -5.92 -42.70 -25.49
CA GLU A 151 -6.69 -43.54 -26.40
C GLU A 151 -5.66 -44.48 -27.04
N GLU A 152 -5.63 -45.73 -26.60
CA GLU A 152 -4.82 -46.77 -27.23
C GLU A 152 -5.43 -47.07 -28.61
N GLU A 153 -4.58 -46.97 -29.65
CA GLU A 153 -4.89 -47.21 -31.07
C GLU A 153 -5.47 -48.61 -31.34
#